data_AF-A0A3C0CT90-F1
#
_entry.id   AF-A0A3C0CT90-F1
#
_cell.length_a   1.000
_cell.length_b   1.000
_cell.length_c   1.000
_cell.angle_alpha   90.00
_cell.angle_beta   90.00
_cell.angle_gamma   90.00
#
_symmetry.space_group_name_H-M   'P 1'
#
loop_
_entity.id
_entity.type
_entity.pdbx_description
1 polymer ?
#
loop_
_entity_poly.entity_id
_entity_poly.type
_entity_poly.pdbx_seq_one_letter_code
_entity_poly.pdbx_strand_id
1 'polypeptide(L)' 'QDELERRRKEWKPREPKIKTGYLARYAKLVTSAGTGAIVK' A
#
# COMPACT_ATOMS: atom_id res chain seq x y z
N GLN A 1 -7.81 0.31 22.78
CA GLN A 1 -6.57 0.45 21.97
C GLN A 1 -6.09 -0.93 21.54
N ASP A 2 -6.13 -1.90 22.47
CA ASP A 2 -5.64 -3.28 22.31
C ASP A 2 -6.15 -4.03 21.07
N GLU A 3 -7.44 -3.91 20.72
CA GLU A 3 -8.02 -4.66 19.60
C GLU A 3 -7.48 -4.20 18.23
N LEU A 4 -7.27 -2.88 18.05
CA LEU A 4 -6.72 -2.36 16.79
C LEU A 4 -5.25 -2.72 16.65
N GLU A 5 -4.50 -2.74 17.74
CA GLU A 5 -3.09 -3.18 17.74
C GLU A 5 -2.97 -4.66 17.41
N ARG A 6 -3.81 -5.51 18.01
CA ARG A 6 -3.87 -6.95 17.68
C ARG A 6 -4.15 -7.17 16.19
N ARG A 7 -5.16 -6.49 15.64
CA ARG A 7 -5.51 -6.58 14.21
C ARG A 7 -4.38 -6.07 13.31
N ARG A 8 -3.66 -5.01 13.70
CA ARG A 8 -2.51 -4.50 12.95
C ARG A 8 -1.34 -5.49 12.95
N LYS A 9 -1.09 -6.18 14.06
CA LYS A 9 -0.05 -7.23 14.17
C LYS A 9 -0.36 -8.44 13.27
N GLU A 10 -1.63 -8.80 13.16
CA GLU A 10 -2.09 -9.92 12.32
C GLU A 10 -2.31 -9.54 10.85
N TRP A 11 -2.34 -8.24 10.54
CA TRP A 11 -2.64 -7.77 9.19
C TRP A 11 -1.53 -8.14 8.20
N LYS A 12 -1.93 -8.78 7.11
CA LYS A 12 -1.06 -9.13 5.99
C LYS A 12 -1.47 -8.31 4.75
N PRO A 13 -0.51 -7.63 4.09
CA PRO A 13 -0.80 -6.93 2.84
C PRO A 13 -1.38 -7.89 1.80
N ARG A 14 -2.44 -7.45 1.12
CA ARG A 14 -3.03 -8.21 0.02
C ARG A 14 -2.14 -8.05 -1.21
N GLU A 15 -2.08 -9.08 -2.05
CA GLU A 15 -1.34 -9.00 -3.29
C GLU A 15 -1.92 -7.92 -4.24
N PRO A 16 -1.07 -7.19 -4.98
CA PRO A 16 -1.54 -6.26 -6.00
C PRO A 16 -2.34 -6.99 -7.08
N LYS A 17 -3.49 -6.40 -7.46
CA LYS A 17 -4.32 -6.91 -8.56
C LYS A 17 -3.61 -6.88 -9.91
N ILE A 18 -2.69 -5.93 -10.08
CA ILE A 18 -1.91 -5.74 -11.31
C ILE A 18 -0.44 -5.96 -10.97
N LYS A 19 0.14 -7.03 -11.51
CA LYS A 19 1.53 -7.43 -11.23
C LYS A 19 2.53 -6.94 -12.29
N THR A 20 2.06 -6.49 -13.45
CA THR A 20 2.90 -6.14 -14.60
C THR A 20 2.57 -4.76 -15.19
N GLY A 21 3.46 -4.27 -16.07
CA GLY A 21 3.28 -3.02 -16.80
C GLY A 21 3.47 -1.74 -15.96
N TYR A 22 3.00 -0.63 -16.51
CA TYR A 22 3.22 0.70 -15.91
C TYR A 22 2.49 0.89 -14.59
N LEU A 23 1.29 0.32 -14.44
CA LEU A 23 0.52 0.39 -13.19
C LEU A 23 1.20 -0.35 -12.04
N ALA A 24 1.90 -1.45 -12.32
CA ALA A 24 2.71 -2.13 -11.32
C ALA A 24 3.92 -1.30 -10.88
N ARG A 25 4.50 -0.50 -11.78
CA ARG A 25 5.56 0.47 -11.45
C ARG A 25 5.00 1.62 -10.61
N TYR A 26 3.88 2.19 -11.03
CA TYR A 26 3.21 3.29 -10.32
C TYR A 26 2.83 2.89 -8.89
N ALA A 27 2.20 1.72 -8.72
CA ALA A 27 1.79 1.23 -7.39
C ALA A 27 2.96 1.01 -6.42
N LYS A 28 4.19 0.80 -6.92
CA LYS A 28 5.40 0.63 -6.09
C LYS A 28 6.04 1.96 -5.69
N LEU A 29 5.85 3.01 -6.48
CA LEU A 29 6.60 4.27 -6.36
C LEU A 29 5.75 5.46 -5.90
N VAL A 30 4.42 5.34 -5.98
CA VAL A 30 3.49 6.38 -5.57
C VAL A 30 3.55 6.60 -4.05
N THR A 31 3.62 7.86 -3.65
CA THR A 31 3.55 8.25 -2.23
C THR A 31 2.10 8.28 -1.74
N SER A 32 1.90 8.46 -0.43
CA SER A 32 0.56 8.52 0.16
C SER A 32 -0.29 9.64 -0.46
N ALA A 33 -1.63 9.49 -0.44
CA ALA A 33 -2.53 10.54 -0.91
C ALA A 33 -2.38 11.85 -0.10
N GLY A 34 -2.10 11.74 1.21
CA GLY A 34 -1.84 12.92 2.06
C GLY A 34 -0.57 13.68 1.68
N THR A 35 0.39 13.03 1.02
CA THR A 35 1.60 13.65 0.47
C THR A 35 1.46 14.02 -1.01
N GLY A 36 0.24 13.98 -1.56
CA GLY A 36 -0.06 14.38 -2.94
C GLY A 36 0.05 13.27 -3.99
N ALA A 37 0.24 12.00 -3.59
CA ALA A 37 0.34 10.85 -4.51
C ALA A 37 1.35 11.03 -5.65
N ILE A 38 2.45 11.75 -5.38
CA ILE A 38 3.55 11.94 -6.31
C ILE A 38 4.40 10.67 -6.40
N VAL A 39 4.97 10.41 -7.58
CA VAL A 39 5.90 9.31 -7.83
C VAL A 39 7.30 9.76 -7.43
N LYS A 40 8.00 8.96 -6.63
CA LYS A 40 9.43 9.15 -6.32
C LYS A 40 10.29 8.10 -7.00
#